data_AF-A0A951XCZ9-F1
#
_entry.id   AF-A0A951XCZ9-F1
#
_cell.length_a   1.000
_cell.length_b   1.000
_cell.length_c   1.000
_cell.angle_alpha   90.00
_cell.angle_beta   90.00
_cell.angle_gamma   90.00
#
_symmetry.space_group_name_H-M   'P 1'
#
loop_
_entity.id
_entity.type
_entity.pdbx_description
1 polymer ?
#
loop_
_entity_poly.entity_id
_entity_poly.type
_entity_poly.pdbx_seq_one_letter_code
_entity_poly.pdbx_strand_id
1 'polypeptide(L)'
;NGYTPETPVSVDPVDMGGKLISDKKYTGSRPLNYCLAASINPAAANLISAIGVNRMVDFAKQCGITSKVPPYPSIALGSADISLIEMVGAYSMFPAGGMSSKPYYISRIEDRNGNLLESFSTTHQEVINETDAYIMTTMMEGVVDFGTARSLRGTYGITSEVAGKTGTTNNNADGWFIGYTPQLLAGVWVGADDPILRIANNYVGQGAQMALPVWAYFFQEAYRDKTLGVDVNARFVQPEGFKVEPSYDWLDSTESSTTPVLEGDEQQDDGSQYIDVPVSDGRERVTTESQLNDEEKKVLEEARKASRKKDNIAPDTIKKEKRGLFKKLFGNKKRDD
;
A
#
# COMPACT_ATOMS: atom_id res chain seq x y z
N ASN A 1 -4.69 0.74 22.59
CA ASN A 1 -5.06 -0.31 23.57
C ASN A 1 -3.86 -0.91 24.33
N GLY A 2 -2.65 -0.36 24.21
CA GLY A 2 -1.49 -0.80 25.00
C GLY A 2 -0.82 -2.10 24.54
N TYR A 3 -1.25 -2.67 23.40
CA TYR A 3 -0.56 -3.79 22.77
C TYR A 3 0.79 -3.34 22.22
N THR A 4 1.77 -4.21 22.33
CA THR A 4 3.13 -4.08 21.80
C THR A 4 3.39 -5.24 20.83
N PRO A 5 4.44 -5.17 19.98
CA PRO A 5 4.84 -6.27 19.11
C PRO A 5 4.96 -7.63 19.81
N GLU A 6 5.47 -7.64 21.05
CA GLU A 6 5.68 -8.86 21.84
C GLU A 6 4.47 -9.26 22.68
N THR A 7 3.36 -8.51 22.62
CA THR A 7 2.17 -8.86 23.39
C THR A 7 1.65 -10.23 22.96
N PRO A 8 1.52 -11.21 23.87
CA PRO A 8 1.01 -12.53 23.52
C PRO A 8 -0.46 -12.44 23.12
N VAL A 9 -0.78 -12.95 21.92
CA VAL A 9 -2.14 -13.05 21.39
C VAL A 9 -2.51 -14.52 21.28
N SER A 10 -3.70 -14.88 21.77
CA SER A 10 -4.22 -16.24 21.63
C SER A 10 -4.43 -16.58 20.15
N VAL A 11 -3.92 -17.74 19.76
CA VAL A 11 -4.12 -18.37 18.45
C VAL A 11 -5.04 -19.58 18.56
N ASP A 12 -5.69 -19.77 19.72
CA ASP A 12 -6.64 -20.86 19.93
C ASP A 12 -7.94 -20.61 19.16
N PRO A 13 -8.68 -21.67 18.81
CA PRO A 13 -9.93 -21.55 18.07
C PRO A 13 -10.94 -20.64 18.76
N VAL A 14 -11.61 -19.79 17.98
CA VAL A 14 -12.60 -18.82 18.48
C VAL A 14 -13.86 -18.87 17.63
N ASP A 15 -15.01 -18.91 18.30
CA ASP A 15 -16.31 -18.81 17.63
C ASP A 15 -16.62 -17.35 17.30
N MET A 16 -16.85 -17.07 16.02
CA MET A 16 -17.25 -15.77 15.51
C MET A 16 -18.68 -15.83 14.95
N GLY A 17 -19.66 -15.94 15.83
CA GLY A 17 -21.08 -15.86 15.45
C GLY A 17 -21.59 -17.14 14.77
N GLY A 18 -21.17 -18.30 15.28
CA GLY A 18 -21.55 -19.63 14.80
C GLY A 18 -20.56 -20.24 13.81
N LYS A 19 -19.49 -19.51 13.43
CA LYS A 19 -18.38 -20.04 12.64
C LYS A 19 -17.14 -20.13 13.53
N LEU A 20 -16.61 -21.33 13.69
CA LEU A 20 -15.34 -21.55 14.38
C LEU A 20 -14.19 -21.14 13.46
N ILE A 21 -13.37 -20.20 13.91
CA ILE A 21 -12.11 -19.82 13.26
C ILE A 21 -10.99 -20.54 13.98
N SER A 22 -10.25 -21.38 13.28
CA SER A 22 -9.19 -22.22 13.83
C SER A 22 -7.97 -22.24 12.90
N ASP A 23 -6.86 -22.76 13.39
CA ASP A 23 -5.67 -23.02 12.60
C ASP A 23 -5.11 -24.40 13.00
N LYS A 24 -4.67 -25.20 12.02
CA LYS A 24 -4.14 -26.56 12.28
C LYS A 24 -2.69 -26.53 12.78
N LYS A 25 -1.95 -25.47 12.48
CA LYS A 25 -0.51 -25.32 12.74
C LYS A 25 -0.25 -24.60 14.06
N TYR A 26 -1.10 -23.66 14.43
CA TYR A 26 -0.86 -22.77 15.57
C TYR A 26 -1.84 -23.02 16.72
N THR A 27 -1.31 -23.14 17.95
CA THR A 27 -2.08 -23.27 19.18
C THR A 27 -1.45 -22.46 20.34
N GLY A 28 -2.25 -22.16 21.36
CA GLY A 28 -1.85 -21.41 22.54
C GLY A 28 -1.78 -19.91 22.27
N SER A 29 -0.62 -19.30 22.52
CA SER A 29 -0.40 -17.87 22.32
C SER A 29 0.90 -17.63 21.55
N ARG A 30 0.94 -16.55 20.77
CA ARG A 30 2.12 -16.11 20.00
C ARG A 30 2.26 -14.58 20.08
N PRO A 31 3.49 -14.03 19.97
CA PRO A 31 3.70 -12.60 19.86
C PRO A 31 2.87 -11.95 18.73
N LEU A 32 2.39 -10.73 18.94
CA LEU A 32 1.55 -10.01 17.98
C LEU A 32 2.25 -9.79 16.62
N ASN A 33 3.54 -9.47 16.63
CA ASN A 33 4.36 -9.34 15.42
C ASN A 33 4.41 -10.66 14.62
N TYR A 34 4.58 -11.80 15.29
CA TYR A 34 4.53 -13.12 14.66
C TYR A 34 3.16 -13.39 14.05
N CYS A 35 2.10 -13.16 14.82
CA CYS A 35 0.73 -13.35 14.36
C CYS A 35 0.42 -12.53 13.08
N LEU A 36 0.91 -11.29 13.02
CA LEU A 36 0.77 -10.45 11.82
C LEU A 36 1.60 -10.99 10.64
N ALA A 37 2.87 -11.33 10.88
CA ALA A 37 3.79 -11.81 9.86
C ALA A 37 3.35 -13.13 9.22
N ALA A 38 2.83 -14.05 10.03
CA ALA A 38 2.31 -15.35 9.60
C ALA A 38 0.82 -15.29 9.20
N SER A 39 0.17 -14.13 9.31
CA SER A 39 -1.25 -13.92 8.95
C SER A 39 -2.21 -14.91 9.65
N ILE A 40 -2.07 -15.08 10.97
CA ILE A 40 -2.83 -16.10 11.73
C ILE A 40 -4.27 -15.65 11.98
N ASN A 41 -5.24 -16.33 11.33
CA ASN A 41 -6.66 -15.98 11.39
C ASN A 41 -7.26 -16.01 12.82
N PRO A 42 -7.02 -17.06 13.65
CA PRO A 42 -7.48 -17.05 15.04
C PRO A 42 -6.95 -15.86 15.86
N ALA A 43 -5.73 -15.39 15.61
CA ALA A 43 -5.18 -14.23 16.32
C ALA A 43 -5.96 -12.95 15.99
N ALA A 44 -6.23 -12.71 14.70
CA ALA A 44 -7.03 -11.57 14.25
C ALA A 44 -8.46 -11.61 14.80
N ALA A 45 -9.06 -12.81 14.82
CA ALA A 45 -10.38 -13.06 15.38
C ALA A 45 -10.47 -12.80 16.90
N ASN A 46 -9.46 -13.24 17.66
CA ASN A 46 -9.37 -12.96 19.09
C ASN A 46 -9.15 -11.46 19.35
N LEU A 47 -8.31 -10.79 18.54
CA LEU A 47 -8.06 -9.35 18.68
C LEU A 47 -9.31 -8.51 18.43
N ILE A 48 -10.08 -8.78 17.37
CA ILE A 48 -11.29 -8.00 17.11
C ILE A 48 -12.35 -8.21 18.20
N SER A 49 -12.39 -9.41 18.79
CA SER A 49 -13.27 -9.71 19.93
C SER A 49 -12.88 -8.90 21.17
N ALA A 50 -11.58 -8.68 21.41
CA ALA A 50 -11.09 -7.85 22.51
C ALA A 50 -11.21 -6.33 22.26
N ILE A 51 -10.93 -5.87 21.04
CA ILE A 51 -10.91 -4.44 20.67
C ILE A 51 -12.33 -3.91 20.46
N GLY A 52 -13.19 -4.71 19.83
CA GLY A 52 -14.55 -4.36 19.45
C GLY A 52 -14.67 -3.91 18.01
N VAL A 53 -15.68 -4.47 17.32
CA VAL A 53 -15.95 -4.27 15.89
C VAL A 53 -16.19 -2.81 15.53
N ASN A 54 -16.97 -2.07 16.32
CA ASN A 54 -17.28 -0.68 16.03
C ASN A 54 -16.04 0.22 16.04
N ARG A 55 -15.07 -0.06 16.92
CA ARG A 55 -13.81 0.68 16.94
C ARG A 55 -13.01 0.45 15.66
N MET A 56 -13.02 -0.77 15.13
CA MET A 56 -12.38 -1.08 13.85
C MET A 56 -13.07 -0.36 12.68
N VAL A 57 -14.41 -0.33 12.65
CA VAL A 57 -15.18 0.41 11.64
C VAL A 57 -14.88 1.90 11.69
N ASP A 58 -14.83 2.49 12.89
CA ASP A 58 -14.53 3.92 13.06
C ASP A 58 -13.08 4.23 12.68
N PHE A 59 -12.14 3.35 13.01
CA PHE A 59 -10.74 3.48 12.60
C PHE A 59 -10.58 3.40 11.07
N ALA A 60 -11.27 2.46 10.40
CA ALA A 60 -11.26 2.36 8.94
C ALA A 60 -11.72 3.67 8.27
N LYS A 61 -12.76 4.32 8.80
CA LYS A 61 -13.22 5.64 8.32
C LYS A 61 -12.17 6.73 8.55
N GLN A 62 -11.47 6.71 9.69
CA GLN A 62 -10.38 7.65 9.98
C GLN A 62 -9.21 7.49 9.00
N CYS A 63 -8.94 6.27 8.53
CA CYS A 63 -7.98 5.97 7.47
C CYS A 63 -8.43 6.43 6.07
N GLY A 64 -9.60 7.06 5.93
CA GLY A 64 -10.12 7.54 4.65
C GLY A 64 -10.88 6.50 3.83
N ILE A 65 -11.23 5.34 4.41
CA ILE A 65 -12.09 4.35 3.75
C ILE A 65 -13.53 4.88 3.71
N THR A 66 -14.04 5.08 2.50
CA THR A 66 -15.40 5.55 2.21
C THR A 66 -16.35 4.40 1.84
N SER A 67 -15.79 3.29 1.37
CA SER A 67 -16.52 2.03 1.15
C SER A 67 -17.23 1.54 2.42
N LYS A 68 -18.33 0.82 2.24
CA LYS A 68 -19.15 0.34 3.35
C LYS A 68 -18.44 -0.77 4.11
N VAL A 69 -17.98 -0.48 5.33
CA VAL A 69 -17.43 -1.50 6.24
C VAL A 69 -18.55 -2.05 7.13
N PRO A 70 -18.97 -3.33 6.96
CA PRO A 70 -20.05 -3.90 7.76
C PRO A 70 -19.57 -4.15 9.21
N PRO A 71 -20.37 -3.81 10.23
CA PRO A 71 -19.96 -3.95 11.63
C PRO A 71 -20.15 -5.39 12.13
N TYR A 72 -19.49 -6.35 11.48
CA TYR A 72 -19.45 -7.75 11.90
C TYR A 72 -18.02 -8.18 12.24
N PRO A 73 -17.82 -9.13 13.17
CA PRO A 73 -16.49 -9.61 13.53
C PRO A 73 -15.67 -10.12 12.33
N SER A 74 -16.32 -10.63 11.28
CA SER A 74 -15.68 -11.14 10.06
C SER A 74 -14.78 -10.12 9.35
N ILE A 75 -14.92 -8.81 9.63
CA ILE A 75 -14.01 -7.80 9.07
C ILE A 75 -12.55 -7.98 9.50
N ALA A 76 -12.30 -8.67 10.61
CA ALA A 76 -10.93 -9.05 11.00
C ALA A 76 -10.26 -10.01 10.01
N LEU A 77 -11.07 -10.70 9.19
CA LEU A 77 -10.63 -11.63 8.17
C LEU A 77 -10.84 -11.09 6.75
N GLY A 78 -11.12 -9.79 6.60
CA GLY A 78 -11.21 -9.14 5.28
C GLY A 78 -12.56 -9.26 4.57
N SER A 79 -13.69 -9.42 5.28
CA SER A 79 -15.03 -9.52 4.65
C SER A 79 -15.60 -8.21 4.07
N ALA A 80 -14.82 -7.15 3.95
CA ALA A 80 -15.29 -5.85 3.47
C ALA A 80 -14.76 -5.56 2.07
N ASP A 81 -15.67 -5.23 1.15
CA ASP A 81 -15.30 -4.85 -0.22
C ASP A 81 -14.79 -3.40 -0.22
N ILE A 82 -13.49 -3.23 -0.49
CA ILE A 82 -12.81 -1.93 -0.48
C ILE A 82 -12.00 -1.80 -1.76
N SER A 83 -12.05 -0.62 -2.40
CA SER A 83 -11.28 -0.38 -3.61
C SER A 83 -9.78 -0.33 -3.33
N LEU A 84 -8.97 -0.75 -4.30
CA LEU A 84 -7.50 -0.73 -4.18
C LEU A 84 -6.96 0.67 -3.89
N ILE A 85 -7.56 1.72 -4.44
CA ILE A 85 -7.13 3.10 -4.21
C ILE A 85 -7.41 3.57 -2.78
N GLU A 86 -8.50 3.12 -2.16
CA GLU A 86 -8.78 3.41 -0.75
C GLU A 86 -7.81 2.66 0.17
N MET A 87 -7.53 1.38 -0.13
CA MET A 87 -6.56 0.60 0.63
C MET A 87 -5.15 1.21 0.56
N VAL A 88 -4.70 1.62 -0.62
CA VAL A 88 -3.41 2.32 -0.78
C VAL A 88 -3.42 3.66 -0.04
N GLY A 89 -4.51 4.43 -0.10
CA GLY A 89 -4.64 5.67 0.68
C GLY A 89 -4.58 5.45 2.20
N ALA A 90 -5.18 4.38 2.70
CA ALA A 90 -5.11 3.99 4.11
C ALA A 90 -3.68 3.58 4.51
N TYR A 91 -3.01 2.77 3.69
CA TYR A 91 -1.63 2.32 3.94
C TYR A 91 -0.60 3.45 3.91
N SER A 92 -0.89 4.58 3.25
CA SER A 92 0.04 5.71 3.17
C SER A 92 0.44 6.25 4.54
N MET A 93 -0.37 6.03 5.57
CA MET A 93 -0.08 6.52 6.92
C MET A 93 1.19 5.91 7.50
N PHE A 94 1.53 4.66 7.16
CA PHE A 94 2.66 3.97 7.77
C PHE A 94 4.02 4.57 7.37
N PRO A 95 4.37 4.67 6.07
CA PRO A 95 5.63 5.31 5.66
C PRO A 95 5.65 6.83 5.91
N ALA A 96 4.47 7.46 6.09
CA ALA A 96 4.34 8.90 6.31
C ALA A 96 4.21 9.28 7.80
N GLY A 97 4.70 8.44 8.73
CA GLY A 97 4.75 8.79 10.16
C GLY A 97 3.38 8.96 10.82
N GLY A 98 2.35 8.28 10.32
CA GLY A 98 0.97 8.32 10.82
C GLY A 98 0.02 9.21 10.02
N MET A 99 0.49 9.85 8.96
CA MET A 99 -0.30 10.76 8.12
C MET A 99 -0.93 10.04 6.92
N SER A 100 -2.24 9.79 6.98
CA SER A 100 -2.99 9.29 5.81
C SER A 100 -3.18 10.40 4.78
N SER A 101 -3.04 10.05 3.50
CA SER A 101 -3.12 10.97 2.36
C SER A 101 -4.05 10.39 1.30
N LYS A 102 -4.97 11.22 0.80
CA LYS A 102 -5.84 10.81 -0.30
C LYS A 102 -5.08 10.83 -1.62
N PRO A 103 -4.98 9.71 -2.36
CA PRO A 103 -4.33 9.71 -3.67
C PRO A 103 -5.01 10.68 -4.64
N TYR A 104 -4.20 11.40 -5.43
CA TYR A 104 -4.66 12.33 -6.47
C TYR A 104 -3.74 12.27 -7.69
N TYR A 105 -4.30 12.49 -8.88
CA TYR A 105 -3.59 12.28 -10.15
C TYR A 105 -3.20 13.57 -10.87
N ILE A 106 -3.90 14.67 -10.59
CA ILE A 106 -3.70 15.97 -11.25
C ILE A 106 -3.10 16.91 -10.23
N SER A 107 -1.86 17.37 -10.43
CA SER A 107 -1.22 18.33 -9.52
C SER A 107 -1.43 19.78 -9.93
N ARG A 108 -1.57 20.05 -11.24
CA ARG A 108 -1.85 21.38 -11.77
C ARG A 108 -2.49 21.31 -13.15
N ILE A 109 -3.28 22.33 -13.47
CA ILE A 109 -3.85 22.59 -14.79
C ILE A 109 -3.33 23.95 -15.25
N GLU A 110 -2.78 24.01 -16.46
CA GLU A 110 -2.21 25.23 -17.05
C GLU A 110 -2.81 25.48 -18.44
N ASP A 111 -2.92 26.74 -18.83
CA ASP A 111 -3.28 27.10 -20.20
C ASP A 111 -2.12 26.87 -21.19
N ARG A 112 -2.37 27.08 -22.49
CA ARG A 112 -1.37 26.94 -23.56
C ARG A 112 -0.16 27.86 -23.41
N ASN A 113 -0.30 28.96 -22.67
CA ASN A 113 0.75 29.96 -22.44
C ASN A 113 1.53 29.65 -21.15
N GLY A 114 1.15 28.61 -20.40
CA GLY A 114 1.76 28.26 -19.11
C GLY A 114 1.18 28.99 -17.91
N ASN A 115 0.04 29.68 -18.06
CA ASN A 115 -0.62 30.29 -16.92
C ASN A 115 -1.32 29.21 -16.09
N LEU A 116 -1.04 29.18 -14.78
CA LEU A 116 -1.69 28.28 -13.83
C LEU A 116 -3.18 28.61 -13.73
N LEU A 117 -4.03 27.64 -14.03
CA LEU A 117 -5.48 27.73 -13.88
C LEU A 117 -5.92 27.13 -12.55
N GLU A 118 -5.34 26.00 -12.18
CA GLU A 118 -5.66 25.29 -10.94
C GLU A 118 -4.46 24.49 -10.44
N SER A 119 -4.32 24.36 -9.13
CA SER A 119 -3.32 23.52 -8.48
C SER A 119 -3.99 22.68 -7.40
N PHE A 120 -3.63 21.41 -7.33
CA PHE A 120 -4.18 20.46 -6.36
C PHE A 120 -3.06 19.92 -5.48
N SER A 121 -3.40 19.75 -4.20
CA SER A 121 -2.56 19.10 -3.21
C SER A 121 -3.41 18.10 -2.43
N THR A 122 -2.80 17.03 -1.94
CA THR A 122 -3.49 16.14 -1.00
C THR A 122 -3.69 16.83 0.34
N THR A 123 -4.80 16.52 1.00
CA THR A 123 -4.96 16.75 2.44
C THR A 123 -4.28 15.62 3.19
N HIS A 124 -3.52 15.96 4.23
CA HIS A 124 -2.95 15.00 5.15
C HIS A 124 -3.78 14.96 6.43
N GLN A 125 -4.14 13.76 6.88
CA GLN A 125 -4.84 13.54 8.13
C GLN A 125 -3.97 12.70 9.05
N GLU A 126 -3.69 13.18 10.26
CA GLU A 126 -3.05 12.37 11.29
C GLU A 126 -4.04 11.31 11.79
N VAL A 127 -3.70 10.04 11.64
CA VAL A 127 -4.56 8.90 12.01
C VAL A 127 -3.99 8.15 13.22
N ILE A 128 -2.67 8.01 13.25
CA ILE A 128 -1.91 7.41 14.35
C ILE A 128 -0.68 8.28 14.61
N ASN A 129 -0.06 8.13 15.78
CA ASN A 129 1.20 8.82 16.06
C ASN A 129 2.38 8.14 15.32
N GLU A 130 3.47 8.88 15.19
CA GLU A 130 4.68 8.45 14.47
C GLU A 130 5.29 7.16 15.04
N THR A 131 5.28 7.00 16.36
CA THR A 131 5.77 5.80 17.05
C THR A 131 4.96 4.56 16.67
N ASP A 132 3.63 4.64 16.71
CA ASP A 132 2.74 3.54 16.33
C ASP A 132 2.88 3.20 14.84
N ALA A 133 3.06 4.20 13.97
CA ALA A 133 3.30 4.02 12.55
C ALA A 133 4.63 3.28 12.28
N TYR A 134 5.69 3.66 13.00
CA TYR A 134 7.00 3.00 12.90
C TYR A 134 6.96 1.58 13.45
N ILE A 135 6.32 1.35 14.61
CA ILE A 135 6.12 0.00 15.17
C ILE A 135 5.39 -0.91 14.17
N MET A 136 4.28 -0.43 13.61
CA MET A 136 3.51 -1.20 12.63
C MET A 136 4.32 -1.47 11.36
N THR A 137 5.12 -0.51 10.91
CA THR A 137 6.06 -0.70 9.79
C THR A 137 7.04 -1.81 10.09
N THR A 138 7.71 -1.81 11.25
CA THR A 138 8.63 -2.88 11.65
C THR A 138 7.94 -4.25 11.74
N MET A 139 6.71 -4.31 12.24
CA MET A 139 5.95 -5.56 12.24
C MET A 139 5.64 -6.06 10.81
N MET A 140 5.35 -5.14 9.88
CA MET A 140 5.12 -5.44 8.47
C MET A 140 6.40 -5.76 7.69
N GLU A 141 7.58 -5.29 8.12
CA GLU A 141 8.86 -5.79 7.61
C GLU A 141 9.02 -7.28 7.93
N GLY A 142 8.54 -7.72 9.11
CA GLY A 142 8.52 -9.13 9.48
C GLY A 142 7.73 -10.02 8.51
N VAL A 143 6.64 -9.50 7.91
CA VAL A 143 5.89 -10.19 6.85
C VAL A 143 6.80 -10.50 5.65
N VAL A 144 7.69 -9.57 5.31
CA VAL A 144 8.59 -9.65 4.16
C VAL A 144 9.87 -10.42 4.47
N ASP A 145 10.38 -10.38 5.70
CA ASP A 145 11.66 -10.99 6.03
C ASP A 145 11.51 -12.48 6.39
N PHE A 146 10.44 -12.84 7.09
CA PHE A 146 10.23 -14.22 7.56
C PHE A 146 8.78 -14.71 7.45
N GLY A 147 7.83 -13.82 7.15
CA GLY A 147 6.42 -14.13 7.04
C GLY A 147 5.97 -14.58 5.65
N THR A 148 4.70 -14.29 5.35
CA THR A 148 4.01 -14.70 4.12
C THR A 148 4.60 -14.11 2.84
N ALA A 149 5.34 -12.98 2.92
CA ALA A 149 5.93 -12.30 1.77
C ALA A 149 7.45 -12.55 1.59
N ARG A 150 8.02 -13.55 2.29
CA ARG A 150 9.46 -13.88 2.24
C ARG A 150 10.05 -14.16 0.85
N SER A 151 9.21 -14.50 -0.12
CA SER A 151 9.62 -14.68 -1.51
C SER A 151 10.21 -13.40 -2.11
N LEU A 152 9.85 -12.21 -1.60
CA LEU A 152 10.49 -10.94 -2.00
C LEU A 152 12.01 -10.96 -1.77
N ARG A 153 12.47 -11.53 -0.64
CA ARG A 153 13.91 -11.69 -0.35
C ARG A 153 14.53 -12.82 -1.17
N GLY A 154 13.97 -14.01 -1.06
CA GLY A 154 14.58 -15.23 -1.60
C GLY A 154 14.46 -15.37 -3.11
N THR A 155 13.24 -15.22 -3.64
CA THR A 155 12.93 -15.45 -5.07
C THR A 155 13.22 -14.22 -5.91
N TYR A 156 12.80 -13.04 -5.44
CA TYR A 156 12.86 -11.79 -6.22
C TYR A 156 14.10 -10.93 -5.90
N GLY A 157 14.89 -11.28 -4.89
CA GLY A 157 16.13 -10.58 -4.57
C GLY A 157 15.94 -9.11 -4.19
N ILE A 158 14.80 -8.73 -3.63
CA ILE A 158 14.54 -7.37 -3.13
C ILE A 158 15.25 -7.20 -1.79
N THR A 159 16.35 -6.44 -1.78
CA THR A 159 17.19 -6.23 -0.58
C THR A 159 16.95 -4.89 0.12
N SER A 160 16.10 -4.02 -0.42
CA SER A 160 15.68 -2.78 0.22
C SER A 160 14.81 -3.04 1.45
N GLU A 161 14.70 -2.03 2.32
CA GLU A 161 13.66 -2.04 3.36
C GLU A 161 12.27 -1.98 2.70
N VAL A 162 11.45 -2.97 3.05
CA VAL A 162 10.10 -3.14 2.53
C VAL A 162 9.25 -3.65 3.67
N ALA A 163 8.15 -2.95 3.91
CA ALA A 163 7.07 -3.40 4.76
C ALA A 163 5.86 -3.69 3.87
N GLY A 164 5.08 -4.72 4.19
CA GLY A 164 3.88 -5.00 3.43
C GLY A 164 3.01 -6.08 4.05
N LYS A 165 1.89 -6.36 3.39
CA LYS A 165 0.99 -7.44 3.77
C LYS A 165 0.37 -8.10 2.54
N THR A 166 0.38 -9.42 2.55
CA THR A 166 -0.37 -10.29 1.64
C THR A 166 -1.84 -10.35 2.05
N GLY A 167 -2.74 -10.47 1.08
CA GLY A 167 -4.14 -10.77 1.32
C GLY A 167 -4.60 -11.87 0.38
N THR A 168 -5.35 -12.81 0.92
CA THR A 168 -5.97 -13.92 0.18
C THR A 168 -7.42 -14.01 0.62
N THR A 169 -8.37 -13.87 -0.30
CA THR A 169 -9.80 -14.07 0.02
C THR A 169 -10.14 -15.56 0.01
N ASN A 170 -11.26 -15.92 0.63
CA ASN A 170 -11.74 -17.31 0.64
C ASN A 170 -11.81 -17.86 -0.78
N ASN A 171 -11.47 -19.14 -0.95
CA ASN A 171 -11.49 -19.85 -2.23
C ASN A 171 -10.63 -19.21 -3.34
N ASN A 172 -9.64 -18.38 -2.98
CA ASN A 172 -8.68 -17.77 -3.89
C ASN A 172 -9.33 -16.92 -5.00
N ALA A 173 -10.42 -16.21 -4.69
CA ALA A 173 -11.05 -15.31 -5.64
C ALA A 173 -10.17 -14.06 -5.90
N ASP A 174 -9.47 -13.59 -4.87
CA ASP A 174 -8.64 -12.40 -4.91
C ASP A 174 -7.28 -12.63 -4.26
N GLY A 175 -6.23 -12.25 -4.98
CA GLY A 175 -4.88 -12.11 -4.46
C GLY A 175 -4.53 -10.64 -4.31
N TRP A 176 -4.09 -10.25 -3.12
CA TRP A 176 -3.64 -8.90 -2.80
C TRP A 176 -2.21 -8.90 -2.30
N PHE A 177 -1.48 -7.86 -2.66
CA PHE A 177 -0.26 -7.48 -1.96
C PHE A 177 -0.16 -5.97 -1.92
N ILE A 178 -0.08 -5.42 -0.71
CA ILE A 178 0.18 -3.99 -0.50
C ILE A 178 1.50 -3.89 0.24
N GLY A 179 2.47 -3.23 -0.40
CA GLY A 179 3.82 -3.09 0.11
C GLY A 179 4.37 -1.71 -0.17
N TYR A 180 5.25 -1.25 0.71
CA TYR A 180 5.88 0.05 0.62
C TYR A 180 7.33 0.02 1.10
N THR A 181 8.07 0.97 0.56
CA THR A 181 9.39 1.38 1.01
C THR A 181 9.28 2.78 1.61
N PRO A 182 10.36 3.37 2.13
CA PRO A 182 10.31 4.73 2.66
C PRO A 182 9.88 5.80 1.65
N GLN A 183 9.97 5.52 0.34
CA GLN A 183 9.71 6.50 -0.72
C GLN A 183 8.55 6.15 -1.64
N LEU A 184 8.11 4.89 -1.67
CA LEU A 184 7.11 4.44 -2.63
C LEU A 184 6.22 3.35 -2.03
N LEU A 185 4.91 3.55 -2.15
CA LEU A 185 3.86 2.59 -1.79
C LEU A 185 3.18 2.11 -3.06
N ALA A 186 2.97 0.79 -3.17
CA ALA A 186 2.16 0.22 -4.23
C ALA A 186 1.27 -0.89 -3.67
N GLY A 187 0.06 -0.97 -4.21
CA GLY A 187 -0.86 -2.08 -4.00
C GLY A 187 -1.14 -2.77 -5.32
N VAL A 188 -1.20 -4.10 -5.29
CA VAL A 188 -1.57 -4.94 -6.42
C VAL A 188 -2.74 -5.82 -5.99
N TRP A 189 -3.74 -5.89 -6.87
CA TRP A 189 -4.82 -6.86 -6.83
C TRP A 189 -4.77 -7.69 -8.10
N VAL A 190 -5.03 -8.99 -7.96
CA VAL A 190 -5.25 -9.91 -9.06
C VAL A 190 -6.50 -10.72 -8.72
N GLY A 191 -7.42 -10.81 -9.65
CA GLY A 191 -8.66 -11.56 -9.53
C GLY A 191 -9.43 -11.53 -10.84
N ALA A 192 -10.60 -12.15 -10.85
CA ALA A 192 -11.52 -12.10 -11.99
C ALA A 192 -12.62 -11.05 -11.75
N ASP A 193 -13.12 -10.43 -12.82
CA ASP A 193 -14.27 -9.52 -12.74
C ASP A 193 -15.53 -10.23 -12.20
N ASP A 194 -15.67 -11.52 -12.53
CA ASP A 194 -16.68 -12.38 -11.94
C ASP A 194 -16.08 -13.16 -10.76
N PRO A 195 -16.46 -12.86 -9.50
CA PRO A 195 -15.90 -13.50 -8.31
C PRO A 195 -16.30 -14.98 -8.18
N ILE A 196 -17.20 -15.48 -9.06
CA ILE A 196 -17.50 -16.90 -9.17
C ILE A 196 -16.30 -17.66 -9.75
N LEU A 197 -15.49 -17.02 -10.59
CA LEU A 197 -14.30 -17.62 -11.17
C LEU A 197 -13.18 -17.66 -10.14
N ARG A 198 -12.66 -18.85 -9.87
CA ARG A 198 -11.70 -19.11 -8.80
C ARG A 198 -10.39 -19.63 -9.35
N ILE A 199 -9.30 -19.50 -8.61
CA ILE A 199 -8.04 -20.13 -8.99
C ILE A 199 -7.96 -21.54 -8.40
N ALA A 200 -7.73 -22.52 -9.29
CA ALA A 200 -7.76 -23.98 -9.03
C ALA A 200 -6.92 -24.42 -7.84
N ASN A 201 -5.77 -23.80 -7.73
CA ASN A 201 -4.69 -24.30 -6.91
C ASN A 201 -4.53 -23.40 -5.69
N ASN A 202 -4.85 -23.92 -4.50
CA ASN A 202 -4.68 -23.22 -3.22
C ASN A 202 -3.24 -22.74 -2.97
N TYR A 203 -2.24 -23.33 -3.63
CA TYR A 203 -0.88 -22.81 -3.62
C TYR A 203 -0.78 -21.54 -4.47
N VAL A 204 -1.30 -21.56 -5.70
CA VAL A 204 -1.18 -20.45 -6.67
C VAL A 204 -2.16 -19.31 -6.37
N GLY A 205 -3.29 -19.61 -5.75
CA GLY A 205 -4.36 -18.69 -5.45
C GLY A 205 -4.11 -17.71 -4.30
N GLN A 206 -2.92 -17.73 -3.71
CA GLN A 206 -2.56 -16.85 -2.60
C GLN A 206 -2.07 -15.50 -3.09
N GLY A 207 -2.30 -14.45 -2.30
CA GLY A 207 -1.76 -13.11 -2.58
C GLY A 207 -0.24 -13.13 -2.81
N ALA A 208 0.48 -14.01 -2.10
CA ALA A 208 1.93 -14.23 -2.24
C ALA A 208 2.37 -14.82 -3.60
N GLN A 209 1.47 -15.46 -4.34
CA GLN A 209 1.72 -16.06 -5.66
C GLN A 209 1.04 -15.31 -6.81
N MET A 210 0.01 -14.51 -6.52
CA MET A 210 -0.72 -13.75 -7.54
C MET A 210 -0.25 -12.31 -7.64
N ALA A 211 -0.38 -11.54 -6.55
CA ALA A 211 -0.17 -10.10 -6.56
C ALA A 211 1.26 -9.70 -6.22
N LEU A 212 1.89 -10.42 -5.29
CA LEU A 212 3.28 -10.16 -4.86
C LEU A 212 4.29 -10.20 -6.02
N PRO A 213 4.25 -11.16 -6.98
CA PRO A 213 5.18 -11.16 -8.12
C PRO A 213 5.12 -9.88 -8.95
N VAL A 214 3.92 -9.39 -9.25
CA VAL A 214 3.72 -8.14 -10.02
C VAL A 214 4.32 -6.95 -9.27
N TRP A 215 4.09 -6.88 -7.95
CA TRP A 215 4.69 -5.86 -7.10
C TRP A 215 6.22 -5.94 -7.14
N ALA A 216 6.79 -7.14 -7.05
CA ALA A 216 8.23 -7.35 -7.07
C ALA A 216 8.86 -6.88 -8.39
N TYR A 217 8.26 -7.25 -9.53
CA TYR A 217 8.73 -6.81 -10.85
C TYR A 217 8.64 -5.29 -11.01
N PHE A 218 7.54 -4.68 -10.56
CA PHE A 218 7.40 -3.22 -10.57
C PHE A 218 8.53 -2.53 -9.80
N PHE A 219 8.86 -3.00 -8.59
CA PHE A 219 9.94 -2.43 -7.80
C PHE A 219 11.34 -2.70 -8.38
N GLN A 220 11.58 -3.88 -8.96
CA GLN A 220 12.83 -4.15 -9.67
C GLN A 220 13.07 -3.16 -10.81
N GLU A 221 12.05 -2.85 -11.60
CA GLU A 221 12.13 -1.85 -12.66
C GLU A 221 12.29 -0.44 -12.09
N ALA A 222 11.52 -0.08 -11.05
CA ALA A 222 11.63 1.23 -10.40
C ALA A 222 13.04 1.49 -9.83
N TYR A 223 13.69 0.47 -9.25
CA TYR A 223 15.07 0.60 -8.75
C TYR A 223 16.14 0.64 -9.84
N ARG A 224 15.87 0.05 -11.00
CA ARG A 224 16.76 0.12 -12.18
C ARG A 224 16.72 1.51 -12.80
N ASP A 225 15.55 2.15 -12.83
CA ASP A 225 15.41 3.50 -13.40
C ASP A 225 15.88 4.59 -12.43
N LYS A 226 17.12 5.04 -12.63
CA LYS A 226 17.73 6.12 -11.81
C LYS A 226 17.05 7.48 -11.98
N THR A 227 16.22 7.68 -13.00
CA THR A 227 15.51 8.94 -13.21
C THR A 227 14.35 9.14 -12.24
N LEU A 228 13.85 8.06 -11.63
CA LEU A 228 12.73 8.10 -10.69
C LEU A 228 13.15 8.58 -9.28
N GLY A 229 14.44 8.59 -8.96
CA GLY A 229 14.94 9.02 -7.65
C GLY A 229 14.58 8.08 -6.49
N VAL A 230 14.13 6.85 -6.78
CA VAL A 230 13.86 5.82 -5.78
C VAL A 230 15.17 5.14 -5.39
N ASP A 231 15.58 5.32 -4.13
CA ASP A 231 16.81 4.78 -3.58
C ASP A 231 16.56 3.41 -2.91
N VAL A 232 17.26 2.39 -3.40
CA VAL A 232 17.24 1.04 -2.82
C VAL A 232 17.83 1.01 -1.40
N ASN A 233 18.64 2.01 -1.05
CA ASN A 233 19.25 2.16 0.27
C ASN A 233 18.46 3.09 1.20
N ALA A 234 17.31 3.61 0.79
CA ALA A 234 16.43 4.37 1.68
C ALA A 234 16.03 3.49 2.87
N ARG A 235 15.89 4.12 4.05
CA ARG A 235 15.52 3.47 5.31
C ARG A 235 14.34 4.15 5.94
N PHE A 236 13.50 3.40 6.63
CA PHE A 236 12.39 3.96 7.40
C PHE A 236 12.96 4.84 8.51
N VAL A 237 12.38 6.04 8.67
CA VAL A 237 12.87 7.01 9.65
C VAL A 237 12.36 6.60 11.02
N GLN A 238 13.30 6.30 11.92
CA GLN A 238 12.99 6.00 13.31
C GLN A 238 12.66 7.29 14.08
N PRO A 239 11.55 7.35 14.84
CA PRO A 239 11.19 8.53 15.63
C PRO A 239 12.24 8.86 16.70
N GLU A 240 12.46 10.15 16.96
CA GLU A 240 13.43 10.60 17.95
C GLU A 240 13.13 10.05 19.35
N GLY A 241 14.17 9.57 20.05
CA GLY A 241 14.05 9.05 21.42
C GLY A 241 13.36 7.69 21.53
N PHE A 242 12.90 7.11 20.42
CA PHE A 242 12.31 5.79 20.38
C PHE A 242 13.36 4.75 19.98
N LYS A 243 13.51 3.69 20.77
CA LYS A 243 14.29 2.50 20.40
C LYS A 243 13.34 1.32 20.31
N VAL A 244 13.10 0.83 19.09
CA VAL A 244 12.55 -0.51 18.92
C VAL A 244 13.73 -1.45 19.06
N GLU A 245 13.66 -2.35 20.03
CA GLU A 245 14.45 -3.58 20.04
C GLU A 245 13.45 -4.68 19.67
N PRO A 246 13.21 -4.97 18.37
CA PRO A 246 12.32 -6.07 18.01
C PRO A 246 13.04 -7.36 18.40
N SER A 247 12.57 -8.01 19.47
CA SER A 247 13.13 -9.30 19.89
C SER A 247 12.50 -10.39 19.03
N TYR A 248 13.20 -10.79 17.99
CA TYR A 248 12.86 -11.97 17.21
C TYR A 248 13.34 -13.27 17.89
N ASP A 249 13.35 -13.33 19.23
CA ASP A 249 13.83 -14.48 20.01
C ASP A 249 13.04 -15.76 19.72
N TRP A 250 11.85 -15.64 19.12
CA TRP A 250 11.02 -16.75 18.67
C TRP A 250 11.44 -17.34 17.30
N LEU A 251 12.35 -16.71 16.55
CA LEU A 251 12.96 -17.30 15.34
C LEU A 251 13.97 -18.38 15.77
N ASP A 252 13.48 -19.53 16.25
CA ASP A 252 14.35 -20.71 16.32
C ASP A 252 14.70 -21.16 14.89
N SER A 253 16.01 -21.28 14.65
CA SER A 253 16.65 -21.67 13.39
C SER A 253 16.22 -23.03 12.82
N THR A 254 15.35 -23.76 13.51
CA THR A 254 14.87 -25.10 13.13
C THR A 254 13.52 -25.09 12.40
N GLU A 255 12.75 -23.99 12.41
CA GLU A 255 11.48 -23.85 11.69
C GLU A 255 11.61 -23.11 10.34
N SER A 256 12.81 -23.06 9.76
CA SER A 256 13.00 -22.67 8.35
C SER A 256 12.47 -23.78 7.43
N SER A 257 11.15 -23.94 7.38
CA SER A 257 10.51 -24.76 6.36
C SER A 257 10.56 -23.99 5.04
N THR A 258 11.05 -24.60 3.97
CA THR A 258 11.03 -24.06 2.60
C THR A 258 9.62 -24.02 2.00
N THR A 259 8.63 -24.61 2.68
CA THR A 259 7.22 -24.53 2.33
C THR A 259 6.66 -23.12 2.57
N PRO A 260 5.99 -22.51 1.59
CA PRO A 260 5.27 -21.25 1.79
C PRO A 260 4.32 -21.35 2.99
N VAL A 261 4.24 -20.27 3.77
CA VAL A 261 3.21 -20.14 4.80
C VAL A 261 1.88 -19.97 4.07
N LEU A 262 1.08 -21.03 4.01
CA LEU A 262 -0.24 -20.99 3.38
C LEU A 262 -1.14 -20.10 4.25
N GLU A 263 -1.79 -19.12 3.64
CA GLU A 263 -2.78 -18.27 4.30
C GLU A 263 -4.15 -18.95 4.33
N GLY A 264 -4.72 -19.18 5.52
CA GLY A 264 -6.14 -19.54 5.71
C GLY A 264 -6.57 -20.98 5.35
N ASP A 265 -7.78 -21.34 5.80
CA ASP A 265 -8.31 -22.71 5.85
C ASP A 265 -8.58 -23.35 4.47
N GLU A 266 -8.16 -24.61 4.32
CA GLU A 266 -8.57 -25.52 3.23
C GLU A 266 -10.06 -25.88 3.35
N GLN A 267 -10.93 -25.19 2.62
CA GLN A 267 -12.28 -25.70 2.33
C GLN A 267 -12.26 -26.61 1.09
N GLN A 268 -12.89 -27.79 1.22
CA GLN A 268 -13.21 -28.68 0.11
C GLN A 268 -14.38 -28.09 -0.68
N ASP A 269 -14.20 -27.79 -1.97
CA ASP A 269 -15.29 -27.37 -2.86
C ASP A 269 -15.18 -28.03 -4.25
N ASP A 270 -16.31 -28.08 -4.96
CA ASP A 270 -16.50 -28.84 -6.20
C ASP A 270 -15.65 -28.27 -7.36
N GLY A 271 -14.95 -29.18 -8.05
CA GLY A 271 -13.89 -28.89 -9.02
C GLY A 271 -14.31 -28.21 -10.33
N SER A 272 -15.50 -27.63 -10.44
CA SER A 272 -16.06 -27.19 -11.73
C SER A 272 -15.84 -25.71 -12.10
N GLN A 273 -15.32 -24.87 -11.19
CA GLN A 273 -15.24 -23.40 -11.36
C GLN A 273 -13.83 -22.82 -11.30
N TYR A 274 -12.84 -23.61 -11.67
CA TYR A 274 -11.44 -23.29 -11.42
C TYR A 274 -10.67 -22.93 -12.69
N ILE A 275 -9.85 -21.89 -12.60
CA ILE A 275 -8.88 -21.46 -13.61
C ILE A 275 -7.53 -22.05 -13.23
N ASP A 276 -6.91 -22.79 -14.14
CA ASP A 276 -5.53 -23.26 -14.00
C ASP A 276 -4.57 -22.10 -14.21
N VAL A 277 -3.76 -21.80 -13.18
CA VAL A 277 -2.70 -20.79 -13.24
C VAL A 277 -1.37 -21.49 -12.95
N PRO A 278 -0.35 -21.35 -13.82
CA PRO A 278 0.97 -21.92 -13.57
C PRO A 278 1.62 -21.25 -12.36
N VAL A 279 2.39 -22.01 -11.58
CA VAL A 279 3.19 -21.48 -10.46
C VAL A 279 4.29 -20.58 -11.04
N SER A 280 4.37 -19.33 -10.58
CA SER A 280 5.47 -18.44 -10.98
C SER A 280 6.79 -18.90 -10.37
N ASP A 281 7.84 -19.02 -11.19
CA ASP A 281 9.20 -19.36 -10.74
C ASP A 281 10.10 -18.12 -10.58
N GLY A 282 9.53 -16.92 -10.75
CA GLY A 282 10.21 -15.64 -10.68
C GLY A 282 11.04 -15.31 -11.92
N ARG A 283 11.13 -16.19 -12.92
CA ARG A 283 11.92 -16.00 -14.15
C ARG A 283 11.07 -15.60 -15.35
N GLU A 284 9.78 -15.36 -15.16
CA GLU A 284 8.92 -14.88 -16.23
C GLU A 284 9.42 -13.54 -16.78
N ARG A 285 9.62 -13.46 -18.11
CA ARG A 285 9.73 -12.17 -18.78
C ARG A 285 8.33 -11.63 -18.97
N VAL A 286 7.91 -10.72 -18.10
CA VAL A 286 6.71 -9.92 -18.34
C VAL A 286 6.97 -9.05 -19.57
N THR A 287 6.36 -9.41 -20.70
CA THR A 287 6.36 -8.58 -21.90
C THR A 287 5.44 -7.40 -21.65
N THR A 288 5.95 -6.17 -21.77
CA THR A 288 5.22 -4.92 -21.47
C THR A 288 4.19 -4.53 -22.52
N GLU A 289 3.60 -5.49 -23.25
CA GLU A 289 2.66 -5.19 -24.32
C GLU A 289 1.26 -4.87 -23.80
N SER A 290 1.14 -3.83 -22.98
CA SER A 290 -0.02 -2.95 -23.07
C SER A 290 0.23 -2.05 -24.27
N GLN A 291 -0.18 -2.51 -25.46
CA GLN A 291 -0.16 -1.64 -26.63
C GLN A 291 -1.23 -0.57 -26.40
N LEU A 292 -0.79 0.67 -26.12
CA LEU A 292 -1.68 1.83 -26.08
C LEU A 292 -2.54 1.83 -27.35
N ASN A 293 -3.84 2.00 -27.19
CA ASN A 293 -4.72 2.16 -28.33
C ASN A 293 -4.41 3.48 -29.07
N ASP A 294 -4.96 3.65 -30.27
CA ASP A 294 -4.61 4.81 -31.10
C ASP A 294 -5.05 6.15 -30.48
N GLU A 295 -6.11 6.16 -29.67
CA GLU A 295 -6.53 7.34 -28.93
C GLU A 295 -5.56 7.70 -27.81
N GLU A 296 -5.15 6.72 -27.01
CA GLU A 296 -4.18 6.88 -25.93
C GLU A 296 -2.83 7.34 -26.48
N LYS A 297 -2.38 6.77 -27.61
CA LYS A 297 -1.17 7.20 -28.32
C LYS A 297 -1.27 8.66 -28.76
N LYS A 298 -2.43 9.06 -29.30
CA LYS A 298 -2.67 10.43 -29.75
C LYS A 298 -2.65 11.43 -28.58
N VAL A 299 -3.31 11.09 -27.47
CA VAL A 299 -3.27 11.91 -26.24
C VAL A 299 -1.84 12.05 -25.72
N LEU A 300 -1.07 10.96 -25.72
CA LEU A 300 0.34 10.97 -25.28
C LEU A 300 1.22 11.84 -26.19
N GLU A 301 1.02 11.77 -27.51
CA GLU A 301 1.72 12.61 -28.48
C GLU A 301 1.37 14.10 -28.31
N GLU A 302 0.09 14.42 -28.14
CA GLU A 302 -0.37 15.79 -27.92
C GLU A 302 0.22 16.38 -26.63
N ALA A 303 0.23 15.61 -25.54
CA ALA A 303 0.85 16.00 -24.28
C ALA A 303 2.37 16.25 -24.43
N ARG A 304 3.10 15.35 -25.12
CA ARG A 304 4.55 15.50 -25.38
C ARG A 304 4.87 16.71 -26.26
N LYS A 305 4.07 16.97 -27.30
CA LYS A 305 4.26 18.15 -28.18
C LYS A 305 3.99 19.45 -27.43
N ALA A 306 3.00 19.47 -26.54
CA ALA A 306 2.71 20.62 -25.69
C ALA A 306 3.86 20.92 -24.70
N SER A 307 4.45 19.88 -24.09
CA SER A 307 5.60 20.01 -23.20
C SER A 307 6.86 20.51 -23.93
N ARG A 308 7.21 19.94 -25.10
CA ARG A 308 8.39 20.37 -25.89
C ARG A 308 8.31 21.82 -26.41
N LYS A 309 7.11 22.35 -26.59
CA LYS A 309 6.93 23.77 -26.95
C LYS A 309 7.26 24.71 -25.79
N LYS A 310 7.12 24.28 -24.53
CA LYS A 310 7.47 25.10 -23.35
C LYS A 310 8.98 25.19 -23.12
N ASP A 311 9.73 24.11 -23.36
CA ASP A 311 11.19 24.10 -23.14
C ASP A 311 11.98 24.91 -24.18
N ASN A 312 11.36 25.23 -25.33
CA ASN A 312 11.97 26.05 -26.39
C ASN A 312 11.65 27.55 -26.29
N ILE A 313 10.96 28.00 -25.25
CA ILE A 313 10.75 29.42 -24.99
C ILE A 313 11.95 29.91 -24.17
N ALA A 314 12.88 30.62 -24.83
CA ALA A 314 13.98 31.29 -24.16
C ALA A 314 13.41 32.19 -23.03
N PRO A 315 14.08 32.28 -21.86
CA PRO A 315 13.62 33.14 -20.78
C PRO A 315 13.49 34.57 -21.31
N ASP A 316 12.26 35.06 -21.32
CA ASP A 316 11.95 36.39 -21.83
C ASP A 316 12.72 37.40 -21.00
N THR A 317 13.64 38.12 -21.64
CA THR A 317 14.44 39.14 -20.97
C THR A 317 13.48 40.25 -20.53
N ILE A 318 13.13 40.25 -19.25
CA ILE A 318 12.39 41.36 -18.63
C ILE A 318 13.23 42.62 -18.79
N LYS A 319 12.94 43.41 -19.83
CA LYS A 319 13.36 44.82 -19.92
C LYS A 319 12.74 45.54 -18.73
N LYS A 320 13.53 45.80 -17.70
CA LYS A 320 13.23 46.79 -16.65
C LYS A 320 13.05 48.16 -17.30
N GLU A 321 11.84 48.49 -17.73
CA GLU A 321 11.48 49.89 -17.98
C GLU A 321 11.38 50.60 -16.62
N LYS A 322 12.23 51.62 -16.46
CA LYS A 322 12.32 52.47 -15.28
C LYS A 322 10.97 53.14 -15.04
N ARG A 323 10.23 52.69 -14.03
CA ARG A 323 9.12 53.47 -13.43
C ARG A 323 9.70 54.69 -12.72
N GLY A 324 9.78 55.80 -13.46
CA GLY A 324 10.20 57.07 -12.94
C GLY A 324 9.68 58.21 -13.80
N LEU A 325 8.36 58.43 -13.88
CA LEU A 325 7.81 59.70 -14.40
C LEU A 325 6.32 59.99 -14.10
N PHE A 326 5.70 59.44 -13.05
CA PHE A 326 4.32 59.80 -12.66
C PHE A 326 4.18 60.24 -11.20
N LYS A 327 5.07 61.15 -10.77
CA LYS A 327 4.92 61.89 -9.49
C LYS A 327 5.02 63.41 -9.67
N LYS A 328 4.58 63.95 -10.83
CA LYS A 328 4.64 65.39 -11.10
C LYS A 328 3.47 65.97 -11.91
N LEU A 329 2.27 65.40 -11.80
CA LEU A 329 1.07 65.95 -12.47
C LEU A 329 -0.15 66.21 -11.57
N PHE A 330 -0.10 65.85 -10.28
CA PHE A 330 -1.15 66.27 -9.34
C PHE A 330 -0.52 66.73 -8.01
N GLY A 331 -0.05 67.97 -8.02
CA GLY A 331 0.34 68.73 -6.84
C GLY A 331 -0.38 70.09 -6.85
N ASN A 332 -1.25 70.28 -5.85
CA ASN A 332 -1.74 71.54 -5.28
C ASN A 332 -2.21 72.66 -6.23
N LYS A 333 -3.53 72.83 -6.32
CA LYS A 333 -4.16 74.14 -6.47
C LYS A 333 -4.74 74.58 -5.13
N LYS A 334 -4.12 75.59 -4.52
CA LYS A 334 -4.79 76.53 -3.61
C LYS A 334 -5.66 77.47 -4.46
N ARG A 335 -6.85 77.81 -3.96
CA ARG A 335 -7.48 79.12 -4.17
C ARG A 335 -8.11 79.51 -2.84
N ASP A 336 -7.58 80.60 -2.28
CA ASP A 336 -8.26 81.44 -1.31
C ASP A 336 -9.23 82.34 -2.10
N ASP A 337 -10.48 82.38 -1.64
CA ASP A 337 -11.40 83.53 -1.53
C ASP A 337 -12.74 83.00 -1.00
#